data_AF-A0A6A6GRB0-F1
#
_entry.id   AF-A0A6A6GRB0-F1
#
_cell.length_a   1.000
_cell.length_b   1.000
_cell.length_c   1.000
_cell.angle_alpha   90.00
_cell.angle_beta   90.00
_cell.angle_gamma   90.00
#
_symmetry.space_group_name_H-M   'P 1'
#
loop_
_entity.id
_entity.type
_entity.pdbx_description
1 polymer ?
#
loop_
_entity_poly.entity_id
_entity_poly.type
_entity_poly.pdbx_seq_one_letter_code
_entity_poly.pdbx_strand_id
1 'polypeptide(L)'
;MLEGIYGVTKEVVASLMGKGVVFVEPRAGRYEFVQRWMPHVYDTDDEGYKAHALVSLISMTWVRQHLGHGPFGPQKGDVLPYFVYVESFLSESPDHAPYKAWVKHTLSLLDKQQPSLVTKMLDNRAAQTYAAITQVLTAVTSLKLTDDEKNNIATIADQATALSNELWKSPTAWRLIPMGLNFSEKDSCPTFKNEAHMALDVEDGVELPYDTPMHGVVFPGLSEVKRVDGKAQTTAKAKVKVVCTEPEGKEEGESAGEQPSTRPKKTPEKTSDRSLEAGSEKTLGTSPEGGSEKGARTTPEGTPEKTPEETPERTSEEAPKTGAKRRPESTPEGSPEKSPRRSPKKTPAGT
;
A
#
# COMPACT_ATOMS: atom_id res chain seq x y z
N MET A 1 -3.51 4.35 -11.97
CA MET A 1 -4.08 3.51 -10.90
C MET A 1 -3.18 3.51 -9.67
N LEU A 2 -1.92 3.10 -9.78
CA LEU A 2 -0.97 3.11 -8.64
C LEU A 2 -0.84 4.49 -7.95
N GLU A 3 -0.68 5.57 -8.73
CA GLU A 3 -0.66 6.95 -8.18
C GLU A 3 -2.01 7.38 -7.57
N GLY A 4 -3.13 6.85 -8.08
CA GLY A 4 -4.45 7.10 -7.50
C GLY A 4 -4.58 6.48 -6.11
N ILE A 5 -4.11 5.23 -5.96
CA ILE A 5 -4.05 4.54 -4.65
C ILE A 5 -3.18 5.34 -3.68
N TYR A 6 -2.02 5.82 -4.13
CA TYR A 6 -1.14 6.65 -3.32
C TYR A 6 -1.81 7.95 -2.86
N GLY A 7 -2.50 8.66 -3.77
CA GLY A 7 -3.24 9.88 -3.46
C GLY A 7 -4.29 9.68 -2.37
N VAL A 8 -5.18 8.68 -2.54
CA VAL A 8 -6.21 8.36 -1.53
C VAL A 8 -5.57 7.93 -0.20
N THR A 9 -4.46 7.17 -0.26
CA THR A 9 -3.74 6.76 0.96
C THR A 9 -3.18 7.97 1.71
N LYS A 10 -2.64 8.97 1.02
CA LYS A 10 -2.15 10.21 1.67
C LYS A 10 -3.28 10.98 2.36
N GLU A 11 -4.44 11.09 1.74
CA GLU A 11 -5.60 11.78 2.32
C GLU A 11 -6.08 11.08 3.61
N VAL A 12 -6.16 9.75 3.60
CA VAL A 12 -6.47 8.96 4.79
C VAL A 12 -5.43 9.18 5.89
N VAL A 13 -4.14 9.12 5.54
CA VAL A 13 -3.07 9.29 6.52
C VAL A 13 -3.07 10.70 7.12
N ALA A 14 -3.34 11.74 6.33
CA ALA A 14 -3.45 13.10 6.85
C ALA A 14 -4.59 13.22 7.90
N SER A 15 -5.74 12.59 7.64
CA SER A 15 -6.84 12.49 8.61
C SER A 15 -6.42 11.75 9.89
N LEU A 16 -5.71 10.63 9.75
CA LEU A 16 -5.25 9.83 10.89
C LEU A 16 -4.24 10.56 11.76
N MET A 17 -3.26 11.25 11.15
CA MET A 17 -2.22 12.00 11.86
C MET A 17 -2.80 13.11 12.75
N GLY A 18 -3.89 13.76 12.31
CA GLY A 18 -4.60 14.76 13.12
C GLY A 18 -5.18 14.23 14.45
N LYS A 19 -5.13 12.91 14.70
CA LYS A 19 -5.60 12.26 15.93
C LYS A 19 -4.47 11.87 16.90
N GLY A 20 -3.21 12.22 16.61
CA GLY A 20 -2.07 11.90 17.48
C GLY A 20 -1.74 10.41 17.47
N VAL A 21 -1.38 9.88 16.30
CA VAL A 21 -1.08 8.45 16.12
C VAL A 21 0.16 8.07 16.92
N VAL A 22 0.03 7.02 17.75
CA VAL A 22 1.15 6.40 18.45
C VAL A 22 1.34 5.00 17.88
N PHE A 23 2.54 4.71 17.40
CA PHE A 23 2.92 3.36 17.00
C PHE A 23 3.20 2.52 18.25
N VAL A 24 2.64 1.31 18.26
CA VAL A 24 2.79 0.34 19.35
C VAL A 24 3.54 -0.85 18.81
N GLU A 25 4.65 -1.21 19.46
CA GLU A 25 5.42 -2.38 19.05
C GLU A 25 4.56 -3.64 19.18
N PRO A 26 4.35 -4.40 18.09
CA PRO A 26 3.50 -5.57 18.12
C PRO A 26 4.17 -6.71 18.90
N ARG A 27 3.35 -7.59 19.50
CA ARG A 27 3.86 -8.80 20.17
C ARG A 27 4.67 -9.66 19.19
N ALA A 28 5.94 -9.90 19.54
CA ALA A 28 6.98 -10.70 18.88
C ALA A 28 6.60 -11.36 17.54
N GLY A 29 7.23 -10.90 16.46
CA GLY A 29 7.23 -11.52 15.13
C GLY A 29 6.01 -11.22 14.25
N ARG A 30 4.91 -10.71 14.82
CA ARG A 30 3.77 -10.24 14.02
C ARG A 30 4.09 -8.83 13.49
N TYR A 31 4.08 -8.69 12.18
CA TYR A 31 4.33 -7.42 11.46
C TYR A 31 5.80 -6.95 11.44
N GLU A 32 6.77 -7.87 11.48
CA GLU A 32 8.20 -7.58 11.24
C GLU A 32 8.45 -6.82 9.91
N PHE A 33 7.53 -6.95 8.95
CA PHE A 33 7.63 -6.19 7.69
C PHE A 33 7.58 -4.67 7.92
N VAL A 34 6.94 -4.19 9.00
CA VAL A 34 6.86 -2.76 9.31
C VAL A 34 8.24 -2.25 9.71
N GLN A 35 8.92 -2.93 10.65
CA GLN A 35 10.31 -2.61 11.01
C GLN A 35 11.26 -2.78 9.84
N ARG A 36 11.00 -3.75 8.94
CA ARG A 36 11.80 -3.93 7.73
C ARG A 36 11.74 -2.73 6.80
N TRP A 37 10.56 -2.16 6.59
CA TRP A 37 10.37 -1.06 5.64
C TRP A 37 10.47 0.32 6.28
N MET A 38 10.28 0.43 7.59
CA MET A 38 10.31 1.67 8.36
C MET A 38 11.00 1.41 9.71
N PRO A 39 12.33 1.14 9.73
CA PRO A 39 13.07 0.69 10.92
C PRO A 39 12.92 1.58 12.14
N HIS A 40 12.83 2.90 11.97
CA HIS A 40 12.81 3.85 13.08
C HIS A 40 11.39 4.20 13.59
N VAL A 41 10.34 3.52 13.10
CA VAL A 41 8.94 3.94 13.33
C VAL A 41 8.52 3.99 14.81
N TYR A 42 9.12 3.17 15.66
CA TYR A 42 8.77 3.08 17.08
C TYR A 42 9.54 4.08 17.97
N ASP A 43 10.68 4.58 17.47
CA ASP A 43 11.64 5.35 18.26
C ASP A 43 11.70 6.83 17.85
N THR A 44 11.18 7.17 16.68
CA THR A 44 11.13 8.56 16.21
C THR A 44 9.93 9.34 16.75
N ASP A 45 10.12 10.65 16.92
CA ASP A 45 9.03 11.60 17.15
C ASP A 45 8.65 12.42 15.91
N ASP A 46 9.37 12.25 14.81
CA ASP A 46 9.10 12.92 13.52
C ASP A 46 7.69 12.55 12.99
N GLU A 47 6.81 13.55 12.94
CA GLU A 47 5.44 13.37 12.45
C GLU A 47 5.39 13.03 10.95
N GLY A 48 6.32 13.56 10.15
CA GLY A 48 6.44 13.27 8.72
C GLY A 48 6.82 11.81 8.48
N TYR A 49 7.80 11.29 9.21
CA TYR A 49 8.21 9.90 9.15
C TYR A 49 7.09 8.97 9.64
N LYS A 50 6.37 9.33 10.72
CA LYS A 50 5.19 8.58 11.18
C LYS A 50 4.08 8.54 10.13
N ALA A 51 3.83 9.65 9.44
CA ALA A 51 2.88 9.71 8.33
C ALA A 51 3.33 8.79 7.18
N HIS A 52 4.60 8.86 6.77
CA HIS A 52 5.18 7.94 5.79
C HIS A 52 5.07 6.47 6.21
N ALA A 53 5.23 6.18 7.50
CA ALA A 53 5.12 4.83 8.01
C ALA A 53 3.69 4.29 7.93
N LEU A 54 2.67 5.13 8.15
CA LEU A 54 1.27 4.74 7.93
C LEU A 54 0.99 4.44 6.45
N VAL A 55 1.52 5.26 5.53
CA VAL A 55 1.39 4.98 4.08
C VAL A 55 2.08 3.67 3.71
N SER A 56 3.29 3.42 4.25
CA SER A 56 4.02 2.16 4.09
C SER A 56 3.20 0.98 4.61
N LEU A 57 2.64 1.12 5.81
CA LEU A 57 1.85 0.08 6.45
C LEU A 57 0.65 -0.35 5.60
N ILE A 58 -0.13 0.62 5.11
CA ILE A 58 -1.30 0.38 4.26
C ILE A 58 -0.86 -0.27 2.93
N SER A 59 0.13 0.32 2.27
CA SER A 59 0.55 -0.11 0.94
C SER A 59 1.23 -1.48 0.96
N MET A 60 2.16 -1.74 1.88
CA MET A 60 2.84 -3.02 2.02
C MET A 60 1.90 -4.13 2.50
N THR A 61 0.86 -3.80 3.27
CA THR A 61 -0.21 -4.76 3.59
C THR A 61 -0.95 -5.17 2.32
N TRP A 62 -1.29 -4.23 1.45
CA TRP A 62 -1.85 -4.56 0.14
C TRP A 62 -0.88 -5.40 -0.70
N VAL A 63 0.39 -5.02 -0.84
CA VAL A 63 1.34 -5.81 -1.66
C VAL A 63 1.46 -7.24 -1.13
N ARG A 64 1.46 -7.42 0.20
CA ARG A 64 1.42 -8.75 0.81
C ARG A 64 0.15 -9.52 0.46
N GLN A 65 -1.01 -8.86 0.47
CA GLN A 65 -2.27 -9.47 0.01
C GLN A 65 -2.19 -9.83 -1.47
N HIS A 66 -1.69 -8.93 -2.33
CA HIS A 66 -1.50 -9.17 -3.75
C HIS A 66 -0.68 -10.44 -3.98
N LEU A 67 0.48 -10.57 -3.33
CA LEU A 67 1.38 -11.72 -3.48
C LEU A 67 0.83 -13.01 -2.84
N GLY A 68 -0.04 -12.90 -1.83
CA GLY A 68 -0.75 -14.04 -1.23
C GLY A 68 -1.95 -14.54 -2.04
N HIS A 69 -2.37 -13.82 -3.08
CA HIS A 69 -3.53 -14.14 -3.91
C HIS A 69 -3.11 -14.39 -5.35
N GLY A 70 -3.67 -15.40 -6.02
CA GLY A 70 -3.51 -15.54 -7.47
C GLY A 70 -4.63 -14.83 -8.26
N PRO A 71 -4.63 -14.93 -9.61
CA PRO A 71 -5.74 -14.48 -10.45
C PRO A 71 -7.09 -15.11 -10.08
N PHE A 72 -7.10 -16.22 -9.33
CA PHE A 72 -8.30 -16.98 -8.95
C PHE A 72 -8.57 -17.07 -7.44
N GLY A 73 -7.93 -16.24 -6.61
CA GLY A 73 -8.29 -16.09 -5.18
C GLY A 73 -7.16 -16.43 -4.22
N PRO A 74 -7.47 -16.57 -2.92
CA PRO A 74 -6.50 -16.92 -1.91
C PRO A 74 -5.88 -18.28 -2.23
N GLN A 75 -4.57 -18.38 -2.11
CA GLN A 75 -3.88 -19.65 -2.29
C GLN A 75 -3.91 -20.41 -0.95
N LYS A 76 -4.65 -21.53 -0.88
CA LYS A 76 -4.64 -22.40 0.30
C LYS A 76 -3.51 -23.44 0.16
N GLY A 77 -2.51 -23.37 1.05
CA GLY A 77 -1.35 -24.30 1.11
C GLY A 77 -0.09 -23.73 0.47
N ASP A 78 1.01 -24.50 0.47
CA ASP A 78 2.22 -24.23 -0.32
C ASP A 78 1.88 -24.43 -1.82
N VAL A 79 1.11 -23.51 -2.38
CA VAL A 79 0.76 -23.44 -3.82
C VAL A 79 1.69 -22.47 -4.56
N LEU A 80 2.60 -21.80 -3.82
CA LEU A 80 3.76 -21.14 -4.40
C LEU A 80 4.43 -22.04 -5.46
N PRO A 81 4.65 -23.35 -5.27
CA PRO A 81 5.22 -24.21 -6.30
C PRO A 81 4.40 -24.30 -7.59
N TYR A 82 3.07 -24.13 -7.58
CA TYR A 82 2.28 -24.21 -8.82
C TYR A 82 2.30 -22.89 -9.60
N PHE A 83 2.24 -21.75 -8.93
CA PHE A 83 2.42 -20.47 -9.61
C PHE A 83 3.89 -20.19 -9.90
N VAL A 84 4.84 -20.69 -9.11
CA VAL A 84 6.27 -20.75 -9.43
C VAL A 84 6.54 -21.78 -10.52
N TYR A 85 5.71 -22.82 -10.69
CA TYR A 85 5.77 -23.73 -11.84
C TYR A 85 5.23 -23.06 -13.10
N VAL A 86 4.07 -22.41 -13.00
CA VAL A 86 3.52 -21.61 -14.09
C VAL A 86 4.44 -20.43 -14.39
N GLU A 87 5.02 -19.78 -13.39
CA GLU A 87 6.02 -18.73 -13.55
C GLU A 87 7.31 -19.29 -14.12
N SER A 88 7.85 -20.42 -13.67
CA SER A 88 9.06 -21.00 -14.27
C SER A 88 8.80 -21.35 -15.73
N PHE A 89 7.69 -22.02 -16.02
CA PHE A 89 7.23 -22.31 -17.38
C PHE A 89 7.05 -21.03 -18.23
N LEU A 90 6.49 -19.96 -17.67
CA LEU A 90 6.27 -18.69 -18.37
C LEU A 90 7.46 -17.75 -18.36
N SER A 91 8.38 -17.93 -17.42
CA SER A 91 9.63 -17.22 -17.35
C SER A 91 10.50 -17.79 -18.45
N GLU A 92 10.55 -19.10 -18.65
CA GLU A 92 11.22 -19.72 -19.79
C GLU A 92 10.67 -19.25 -21.14
N SER A 93 9.37 -18.93 -21.23
CA SER A 93 8.76 -18.35 -22.42
C SER A 93 9.05 -16.85 -22.57
N PRO A 94 9.72 -16.39 -23.64
CA PRO A 94 9.87 -14.96 -23.93
C PRO A 94 8.54 -14.29 -24.31
N ASP A 95 7.52 -15.07 -24.69
CA ASP A 95 6.19 -14.58 -25.01
C ASP A 95 5.22 -14.82 -23.85
N HIS A 96 4.69 -13.73 -23.30
CA HIS A 96 3.71 -13.73 -22.21
C HIS A 96 2.26 -13.71 -22.72
N ALA A 97 2.05 -13.54 -24.02
CA ALA A 97 0.73 -13.55 -24.64
C ALA A 97 -0.06 -14.84 -24.35
N PRO A 98 0.54 -16.04 -24.34
CA PRO A 98 -0.18 -17.28 -24.02
C PRO A 98 -0.78 -17.30 -22.62
N TYR A 99 -0.05 -16.83 -21.60
CA TYR A 99 -0.59 -16.77 -20.24
C TYR A 99 -1.72 -15.76 -20.11
N LYS A 100 -1.51 -14.55 -20.65
CA LYS A 100 -2.54 -13.51 -20.64
C LYS A 100 -3.80 -13.99 -21.35
N ALA A 101 -3.64 -14.68 -22.48
CA ALA A 101 -4.74 -15.31 -23.21
C ALA A 101 -5.42 -16.39 -22.37
N TRP A 102 -4.67 -17.26 -21.70
CA TRP A 102 -5.20 -18.29 -20.82
C TRP A 102 -5.98 -17.70 -19.64
N VAL A 103 -5.44 -16.72 -18.90
CA VAL A 103 -6.15 -16.06 -17.79
C VAL A 103 -7.44 -15.43 -18.29
N LYS A 104 -7.40 -14.69 -19.40
CA LYS A 104 -8.60 -14.07 -20.01
C LYS A 104 -9.62 -15.12 -20.42
N HIS A 105 -9.18 -16.20 -21.04
CA HIS A 105 -10.05 -17.29 -21.48
C HIS A 105 -10.72 -17.98 -20.29
N THR A 106 -9.96 -18.34 -19.26
CA THR A 106 -10.48 -18.96 -18.03
C THR A 106 -11.46 -18.04 -17.32
N LEU A 107 -11.15 -16.75 -17.16
CA LEU A 107 -12.08 -15.78 -16.56
C LEU A 107 -13.37 -15.67 -17.39
N SER A 108 -13.27 -15.66 -18.72
CA SER A 108 -14.45 -15.66 -19.60
C SER A 108 -15.29 -16.93 -19.49
N LEU A 109 -14.66 -18.10 -19.37
CA LEU A 109 -15.36 -19.36 -19.14
C LEU A 109 -16.06 -19.38 -17.79
N LEU A 110 -15.39 -18.92 -16.72
CA LEU A 110 -15.97 -18.83 -15.38
C LEU A 110 -17.19 -17.92 -15.37
N ASP A 111 -17.11 -16.75 -16.02
CA ASP A 111 -18.22 -15.81 -16.11
C ASP A 111 -19.41 -16.38 -16.90
N LYS A 112 -19.15 -17.12 -18.00
CA LYS A 112 -20.20 -17.82 -18.76
C LYS A 112 -20.89 -18.93 -17.95
N GLN A 113 -20.12 -19.71 -17.19
CA GLN A 113 -20.65 -20.84 -16.43
C GLN A 113 -21.35 -20.39 -15.15
N GLN A 114 -20.83 -19.35 -14.51
CA GLN A 114 -21.35 -18.80 -13.27
C GLN A 114 -21.31 -17.27 -13.36
N PRO A 115 -22.35 -16.65 -13.95
CA PRO A 115 -22.46 -15.20 -13.98
C PRO A 115 -22.35 -14.66 -12.55
N SER A 116 -21.60 -13.57 -12.37
CA SER A 116 -21.22 -12.98 -11.06
C SER A 116 -20.13 -13.70 -10.26
N LEU A 117 -19.63 -14.88 -10.64
CA LEU A 117 -18.57 -15.54 -9.87
C LEU A 117 -17.30 -14.68 -9.82
N VAL A 118 -16.88 -14.15 -10.98
CA VAL A 118 -15.70 -13.27 -11.05
C VAL A 118 -15.90 -12.01 -10.20
N THR A 119 -17.07 -11.38 -10.28
CA THR A 119 -17.42 -10.22 -9.43
C THR A 119 -17.33 -10.57 -7.96
N LYS A 120 -17.99 -11.64 -7.51
CA LYS A 120 -17.94 -12.11 -6.11
C LYS A 120 -16.51 -12.42 -5.66
N MET A 121 -15.68 -12.97 -6.54
CA MET A 121 -14.27 -13.21 -6.24
C MET A 121 -13.49 -11.92 -6.04
N LEU A 122 -13.75 -10.89 -6.85
CA LEU A 122 -13.13 -9.57 -6.70
C LEU A 122 -13.63 -8.86 -5.43
N ASP A 123 -14.93 -8.88 -5.17
CA ASP A 123 -15.54 -8.30 -3.96
C ASP A 123 -14.97 -8.95 -2.69
N ASN A 124 -14.84 -10.28 -2.70
CA ASN A 124 -14.24 -11.01 -1.58
C ASN A 124 -12.77 -10.62 -1.36
N ARG A 125 -12.00 -10.37 -2.43
CA ARG A 125 -10.60 -9.91 -2.30
C ARG A 125 -10.50 -8.49 -1.79
N ALA A 126 -11.38 -7.60 -2.24
CA ALA A 126 -11.45 -6.25 -1.71
C ALA A 126 -11.78 -6.25 -0.22
N ALA A 127 -12.77 -7.05 0.19
CA ALA A 127 -13.13 -7.23 1.61
C ALA A 127 -11.98 -7.81 2.44
N GLN A 128 -11.23 -8.79 1.92
CA GLN A 128 -10.05 -9.35 2.58
C GLN A 128 -8.91 -8.34 2.69
N THR A 129 -8.68 -7.54 1.64
CA THR A 129 -7.66 -6.48 1.63
C THR A 129 -8.00 -5.39 2.63
N TYR A 130 -9.26 -4.95 2.66
CA TYR A 130 -9.78 -4.02 3.66
C TYR A 130 -9.58 -4.54 5.09
N ALA A 131 -9.98 -5.80 5.34
CA ALA A 131 -9.84 -6.42 6.66
C ALA A 131 -8.37 -6.51 7.09
N ALA A 132 -7.47 -6.86 6.17
CA ALA A 132 -6.05 -6.93 6.44
C ALA A 132 -5.45 -5.55 6.79
N ILE A 133 -5.75 -4.51 6.02
CA ILE A 133 -5.28 -3.14 6.29
C ILE A 133 -5.78 -2.68 7.66
N THR A 134 -7.06 -2.86 7.94
CA THR A 134 -7.69 -2.49 9.21
C THR A 134 -7.06 -3.24 10.39
N GLN A 135 -6.87 -4.55 10.25
CA GLN A 135 -6.25 -5.39 11.28
C GLN A 135 -4.82 -4.94 11.59
N VAL A 136 -4.03 -4.61 10.55
CA VAL A 136 -2.65 -4.16 10.74
C VAL A 136 -2.63 -2.79 11.42
N LEU A 137 -3.42 -1.82 10.94
CA LEU A 137 -3.49 -0.47 11.52
C LEU A 137 -3.84 -0.54 13.01
N THR A 138 -4.89 -1.29 13.36
CA THR A 138 -5.35 -1.41 14.76
C THR A 138 -4.39 -2.21 15.64
N ALA A 139 -3.52 -3.05 15.06
CA ALA A 139 -2.58 -3.86 15.82
C ALA A 139 -1.24 -3.16 16.09
N VAL A 140 -0.81 -2.24 15.22
CA VAL A 140 0.50 -1.55 15.36
C VAL A 140 0.37 -0.08 15.71
N THR A 141 -0.84 0.42 15.91
CA THR A 141 -1.09 1.82 16.30
C THR A 141 -2.17 1.90 17.38
N SER A 142 -2.25 3.05 18.06
CA SER A 142 -3.33 3.39 19.00
C SER A 142 -4.64 3.84 18.33
N LEU A 143 -4.73 3.78 17.00
CA LEU A 143 -5.82 4.38 16.22
C LEU A 143 -7.19 3.76 16.50
N LYS A 144 -8.19 4.64 16.57
CA LYS A 144 -9.61 4.29 16.46
C LYS A 144 -10.15 4.90 15.17
N LEU A 145 -10.46 4.02 14.21
CA LEU A 145 -10.94 4.43 12.89
C LEU A 145 -12.39 4.93 12.96
N THR A 146 -12.64 6.13 12.42
CA THR A 146 -14.00 6.62 12.17
C THR A 146 -14.63 5.92 10.97
N ASP A 147 -15.93 6.09 10.76
CA ASP A 147 -16.60 5.47 9.62
C ASP A 147 -16.12 6.05 8.28
N ASP A 148 -15.81 7.35 8.23
CA ASP A 148 -15.20 7.98 7.04
C ASP A 148 -13.84 7.38 6.70
N GLU A 149 -12.98 7.15 7.70
CA GLU A 149 -11.67 6.51 7.50
C GLU A 149 -11.81 5.07 7.03
N LYS A 150 -12.78 4.31 7.58
CA LYS A 150 -13.09 2.96 7.10
C LYS A 150 -13.56 2.99 5.64
N ASN A 151 -14.42 3.93 5.27
CA ASN A 151 -14.91 4.09 3.89
C ASN A 151 -13.76 4.42 2.93
N ASN A 152 -12.82 5.27 3.34
CA ASN A 152 -11.65 5.58 2.53
C ASN A 152 -10.69 4.38 2.42
N ILE A 153 -10.49 3.61 3.52
CA ILE A 153 -9.71 2.36 3.48
C ILE A 153 -10.37 1.33 2.56
N ALA A 154 -11.72 1.24 2.55
CA ALA A 154 -12.44 0.39 1.61
C ALA A 154 -12.20 0.82 0.15
N THR A 155 -12.21 2.13 -0.11
CA THR A 155 -11.87 2.68 -1.43
C THR A 155 -10.45 2.31 -1.86
N ILE A 156 -9.47 2.40 -0.94
CA ILE A 156 -8.09 1.95 -1.19
C ILE A 156 -8.07 0.46 -1.53
N ALA A 157 -8.78 -0.38 -0.77
CA ALA A 157 -8.84 -1.82 -0.98
C ALA A 157 -9.45 -2.20 -2.34
N ASP A 158 -10.50 -1.50 -2.77
CA ASP A 158 -11.13 -1.69 -4.08
C ASP A 158 -10.15 -1.36 -5.21
N GLN A 159 -9.52 -0.18 -5.15
CA GLN A 159 -8.55 0.25 -6.17
C GLN A 159 -7.32 -0.67 -6.21
N ALA A 160 -6.84 -1.10 -5.06
CA ALA A 160 -5.73 -2.02 -4.92
C ALA A 160 -6.05 -3.43 -5.46
N THR A 161 -7.29 -3.89 -5.28
CA THR A 161 -7.79 -5.15 -5.85
C THR A 161 -7.92 -5.06 -7.37
N ALA A 162 -8.43 -3.94 -7.88
CA ALA A 162 -8.49 -3.68 -9.33
C ALA A 162 -7.09 -3.70 -9.95
N LEU A 163 -6.12 -3.02 -9.32
CA LEU A 163 -4.72 -3.03 -9.79
C LEU A 163 -4.13 -4.43 -9.76
N SER A 164 -4.33 -5.15 -8.65
CA SER A 164 -3.87 -6.52 -8.50
C SER A 164 -4.40 -7.42 -9.61
N ASN A 165 -5.67 -7.26 -9.98
CA ASN A 165 -6.28 -8.02 -11.08
C ASN A 165 -5.65 -7.70 -12.44
N GLU A 166 -5.28 -6.44 -12.70
CA GLU A 166 -4.54 -6.10 -13.92
C GLU A 166 -3.13 -6.69 -13.93
N LEU A 167 -2.41 -6.63 -12.80
CA LEU A 167 -1.07 -7.20 -12.67
C LEU A 167 -1.08 -8.72 -12.89
N TRP A 168 -2.08 -9.43 -12.35
CA TRP A 168 -2.25 -10.87 -12.54
C TRP A 168 -2.56 -11.30 -13.98
N LYS A 169 -2.92 -10.38 -14.88
CA LYS A 169 -3.05 -10.72 -16.31
C LYS A 169 -1.68 -10.88 -16.97
N SER A 170 -0.59 -10.40 -16.34
CA SER A 170 0.76 -10.46 -16.89
C SER A 170 1.83 -10.41 -15.77
N PRO A 171 1.85 -11.41 -14.85
CA PRO A 171 2.67 -11.41 -13.63
C PRO A 171 4.18 -11.52 -13.92
N THR A 172 4.56 -12.02 -15.09
CA THR A 172 5.95 -12.04 -15.55
C THR A 172 6.40 -10.70 -16.12
N ALA A 173 5.46 -9.88 -16.62
CA ALA A 173 5.76 -8.61 -17.26
C ALA A 173 5.71 -7.42 -16.31
N TRP A 174 5.03 -7.55 -15.17
CA TRP A 174 4.84 -6.47 -14.21
C TRP A 174 5.18 -6.91 -12.80
N ARG A 175 5.96 -6.09 -12.09
CA ARG A 175 6.37 -6.35 -10.69
C ARG A 175 6.21 -5.12 -9.82
N LEU A 176 5.69 -5.32 -8.62
CA LEU A 176 5.68 -4.27 -7.60
C LEU A 176 7.04 -4.24 -6.94
N ILE A 177 7.79 -3.14 -7.08
CA ILE A 177 9.11 -2.98 -6.45
C ILE A 177 8.95 -2.26 -5.09
N PRO A 178 9.79 -2.53 -4.08
CA PRO A 178 10.95 -3.40 -4.10
C PRO A 178 10.62 -4.88 -3.81
N MET A 179 9.44 -5.40 -4.15
CA MET A 179 9.12 -6.80 -3.88
C MET A 179 9.40 -7.71 -5.08
N GLY A 180 10.39 -8.58 -4.93
CA GLY A 180 10.55 -9.77 -5.74
C GLY A 180 9.40 -10.75 -5.53
N LEU A 181 9.32 -11.78 -6.38
CA LEU A 181 8.30 -12.82 -6.25
C LEU A 181 8.55 -13.73 -5.02
N ASN A 182 9.78 -13.70 -4.49
CA ASN A 182 10.14 -14.39 -3.26
C ASN A 182 10.18 -13.41 -2.08
N PHE A 183 9.11 -13.37 -1.28
CA PHE A 183 9.01 -12.55 -0.06
C PHE A 183 10.10 -12.82 0.99
N SER A 184 10.76 -13.99 0.88
CA SER A 184 11.86 -14.39 1.77
C SER A 184 13.23 -13.90 1.29
N GLU A 185 13.39 -13.66 -0.01
CA GLU A 185 14.58 -13.01 -0.53
C GLU A 185 14.47 -11.52 -0.20
N LYS A 186 15.44 -11.05 0.58
CA LYS A 186 15.56 -9.66 0.96
C LYS A 186 15.87 -8.87 -0.31
N ASP A 187 14.87 -8.36 -0.98
CA ASP A 187 15.04 -7.16 -1.81
C ASP A 187 15.26 -5.99 -0.85
N SER A 188 16.41 -5.99 -0.19
CA SER A 188 16.94 -4.80 0.43
C SER A 188 17.36 -3.91 -0.72
N CYS A 189 16.66 -2.80 -0.92
CA CYS A 189 17.26 -1.64 -1.51
C CYS A 189 17.86 -0.83 -0.35
N PRO A 190 19.13 -1.05 0.06
CA PRO A 190 19.71 -0.26 1.14
C PRO A 190 20.04 1.16 0.69
N THR A 191 20.21 1.37 -0.62
CA THR A 191 20.67 2.64 -1.20
C THR A 191 19.70 3.19 -2.24
N PHE A 192 19.66 4.52 -2.31
CA PHE A 192 18.89 5.29 -3.28
C PHE A 192 19.44 5.11 -4.69
N LYS A 193 18.53 4.99 -5.66
CA LYS A 193 18.83 4.88 -7.09
C LYS A 193 17.83 5.73 -7.84
N ASN A 194 18.27 6.82 -8.46
CA ASN A 194 17.35 7.77 -9.10
C ASN A 194 16.47 7.09 -10.17
N GLU A 195 16.97 6.05 -10.84
CA GLU A 195 16.24 5.35 -11.90
C GLU A 195 15.05 4.54 -11.35
N ALA A 196 15.10 4.13 -10.08
CA ALA A 196 14.11 3.24 -9.47
C ALA A 196 13.35 3.88 -8.30
N HIS A 197 13.89 4.92 -7.67
CA HIS A 197 13.41 5.49 -6.41
C HIS A 197 13.10 6.99 -6.55
N MET A 198 12.11 7.44 -5.77
CA MET A 198 11.73 8.84 -5.60
C MET A 198 11.76 9.14 -4.10
N ALA A 199 12.69 10.01 -3.69
CA ALA A 199 12.76 10.49 -2.32
C ALA A 199 11.58 11.43 -2.05
N LEU A 200 10.93 11.30 -0.90
CA LEU A 200 9.74 12.10 -0.51
C LEU A 200 10.06 13.27 0.43
N ASP A 201 11.22 13.21 1.04
CA ASP A 201 11.73 14.05 2.11
C ASP A 201 12.86 14.98 1.63
N VAL A 202 13.01 15.07 0.31
CA VAL A 202 14.02 15.89 -0.36
C VAL A 202 13.29 16.88 -1.25
N GLU A 203 13.75 18.13 -1.25
CA GLU A 203 13.17 19.19 -2.09
C GLU A 203 13.23 18.82 -3.57
N ASP A 204 12.18 19.18 -4.31
CA ASP A 204 12.10 18.94 -5.75
C ASP A 204 13.31 19.56 -6.47
N GLY A 205 14.02 18.74 -7.24
CA GLY A 205 15.18 19.16 -8.02
C GLY A 205 16.54 18.97 -7.34
N VAL A 206 16.58 18.56 -6.07
CA VAL A 206 17.83 18.18 -5.40
C VAL A 206 18.24 16.77 -5.83
N GLU A 207 19.41 16.64 -6.44
CA GLU A 207 20.00 15.34 -6.79
C GLU A 207 20.65 14.71 -5.55
N LEU A 208 20.17 13.54 -5.16
CA LEU A 208 20.81 12.73 -4.12
C LEU A 208 22.02 11.97 -4.68
N PRO A 209 23.11 11.84 -3.92
CA PRO A 209 24.22 10.96 -4.27
C PRO A 209 23.76 9.53 -4.61
N TYR A 210 24.40 8.92 -5.62
CA TYR A 210 24.38 7.47 -5.79
C TYR A 210 24.98 6.87 -4.51
N ASP A 211 24.22 6.05 -3.78
CA ASP A 211 24.55 5.48 -2.46
C ASP A 211 24.02 6.20 -1.21
N THR A 212 23.14 7.21 -1.35
CA THR A 212 22.40 7.73 -0.19
C THR A 212 21.62 6.59 0.49
N PRO A 213 21.77 6.39 1.82
CA PRO A 213 21.04 5.35 2.53
C PRO A 213 19.54 5.63 2.49
N MET A 214 18.73 4.58 2.41
CA MET A 214 17.29 4.70 2.53
C MET A 214 16.85 4.30 3.93
N HIS A 215 16.14 5.21 4.59
CA HIS A 215 15.62 5.01 5.94
C HIS A 215 14.18 4.49 5.95
N GLY A 216 13.49 4.53 4.80
CA GLY A 216 12.18 3.90 4.70
C GLY A 216 11.66 3.71 3.28
N VAL A 217 10.80 2.70 3.10
CA VAL A 217 10.03 2.47 1.87
C VAL A 217 8.58 2.81 2.14
N VAL A 218 8.11 3.90 1.54
CA VAL A 218 6.79 4.49 1.81
C VAL A 218 5.72 3.89 0.92
N PHE A 219 6.03 3.65 -0.34
CA PHE A 219 5.04 3.16 -1.29
C PHE A 219 5.71 2.34 -2.40
N PRO A 220 5.11 1.22 -2.84
CA PRO A 220 5.74 0.39 -3.85
C PRO A 220 5.77 1.13 -5.20
N GLY A 221 6.82 0.86 -5.97
CA GLY A 221 6.86 1.22 -7.38
C GLY A 221 6.28 0.12 -8.25
N LEU A 222 6.28 0.34 -9.56
CA LEU A 222 5.87 -0.62 -10.57
C LEU A 222 6.96 -0.71 -11.63
N SER A 223 7.43 -1.91 -11.91
CA SER A 223 8.39 -2.16 -12.97
C SER A 223 7.81 -3.05 -14.06
N GLU A 224 8.15 -2.74 -15.29
CA GLU A 224 7.98 -3.62 -16.45
C GLU A 224 9.21 -4.51 -16.58
N VAL A 225 9.03 -5.81 -16.76
CA VAL A 225 10.09 -6.78 -17.01
C VAL A 225 9.98 -7.23 -18.46
N LYS A 226 11.05 -7.04 -19.23
CA LYS A 226 11.18 -7.51 -20.61
C LYS A 226 12.32 -8.48 -20.71
N ARG A 227 12.26 -9.42 -21.65
CA ARG A 227 13.42 -10.24 -22.01
C ARG A 227 14.07 -9.71 -23.28
N VAL A 228 15.34 -9.33 -23.16
CA VAL A 228 16.18 -8.92 -24.29
C VAL A 228 17.36 -9.89 -24.30
N ASP A 229 17.52 -10.62 -25.40
CA ASP A 229 18.57 -11.64 -25.56
C ASP A 229 18.59 -12.71 -24.44
N GLY A 230 17.40 -13.14 -24.01
CA GLY A 230 17.24 -14.14 -22.94
C GLY A 230 17.49 -13.63 -21.52
N LYS A 231 17.90 -12.36 -21.35
CA LYS A 231 18.10 -11.74 -20.04
C LYS A 231 16.89 -10.89 -19.65
N ALA A 232 16.48 -10.99 -18.39
CA ALA A 232 15.45 -10.10 -17.85
C ALA A 232 16.02 -8.69 -17.67
N GLN A 233 15.39 -7.72 -18.31
CA GLN A 233 15.63 -6.30 -18.15
C GLN A 233 14.42 -5.68 -17.46
N THR A 234 14.65 -4.99 -16.35
CA THR A 234 13.61 -4.34 -15.56
C THR A 234 13.65 -2.84 -15.80
N THR A 235 12.50 -2.24 -16.07
CA THR A 235 12.34 -0.80 -16.26
C THR A 235 11.25 -0.28 -15.34
N ALA A 236 11.60 0.64 -14.43
CA ALA A 236 10.62 1.28 -13.58
C ALA A 236 9.63 2.11 -14.42
N LYS A 237 8.33 1.82 -14.27
CA LYS A 237 7.23 2.63 -14.81
C LYS A 237 6.64 3.56 -13.76
N ALA A 238 6.75 3.18 -12.50
CA ALA A 238 6.54 4.04 -11.35
C ALA A 238 7.67 3.77 -10.35
N LYS A 239 8.31 4.84 -9.88
CA LYS A 239 9.42 4.73 -8.92
C LYS A 239 8.89 4.34 -7.54
N VAL A 240 9.69 3.60 -6.77
CA VAL A 240 9.44 3.36 -5.34
C VAL A 240 9.52 4.69 -4.62
N LYS A 241 8.56 4.96 -3.74
CA LYS A 241 8.60 6.16 -2.90
C LYS A 241 9.33 5.82 -1.61
N VAL A 242 10.37 6.58 -1.27
CA VAL A 242 11.30 6.28 -0.18
C VAL A 242 11.59 7.52 0.67
N VAL A 243 12.09 7.31 1.87
CA VAL A 243 12.64 8.34 2.76
C VAL A 243 14.16 8.12 2.83
N CYS A 244 14.94 9.17 2.60
CA CYS A 244 16.41 9.10 2.54
C CYS A 244 17.11 9.87 3.67
N THR A 245 16.37 10.65 4.44
CA THR A 245 16.83 11.38 5.62
C THR A 245 16.62 10.51 6.84
N GLU A 246 17.62 10.46 7.70
CA GLU A 246 17.50 9.80 8.99
C GLU A 246 16.46 10.56 9.83
N PRO A 247 15.39 9.89 10.30
CA PRO A 247 14.39 10.57 11.11
C PRO A 247 15.02 11.02 12.43
N GLU A 248 14.62 12.20 12.92
CA GLU A 248 15.07 12.67 14.22
C GLU A 248 14.68 11.64 15.28
N GLY A 249 15.70 11.09 15.94
CA GLY A 249 15.51 10.20 17.08
C GLY A 249 14.91 10.98 18.24
N LYS A 250 14.25 10.28 19.16
CA LYS A 250 14.10 10.81 20.52
C LYS A 250 15.49 11.20 20.98
N GLU A 251 15.73 12.48 21.21
CA GLU A 251 16.92 12.91 21.94
C GLU A 251 16.89 12.09 23.24
N GLU A 252 17.73 11.06 23.32
CA GLU A 252 17.93 10.31 24.54
C GLU A 252 18.52 11.33 25.49
N GLY A 253 17.63 11.94 26.29
CA GLY A 253 17.87 13.18 27.00
C GLY A 253 19.29 13.19 27.50
N GLU A 254 20.08 14.08 26.90
CA GLU A 254 21.51 14.25 27.08
C GLU A 254 21.81 13.92 28.53
N SER A 255 22.33 12.71 28.75
CA SER A 255 22.56 12.20 30.09
C SER A 255 23.56 13.16 30.69
N ALA A 256 23.06 14.07 31.53
CA ALA A 256 23.84 15.01 32.32
C ALA A 256 24.67 14.22 33.35
N GLY A 257 25.65 13.49 32.83
CA GLY A 257 26.74 12.84 33.53
C GLY A 257 27.98 13.69 33.39
N GLU A 258 27.88 14.95 33.80
CA GLU A 258 29.02 15.80 34.10
C GLU A 258 29.80 15.13 35.24
N GLN A 259 30.88 14.44 34.90
CA GLN A 259 31.81 13.86 35.87
C GLN A 259 32.75 14.98 36.35
N PRO A 260 32.76 15.38 37.64
CA PRO A 260 33.60 16.47 38.10
C PRO A 260 35.03 15.95 38.34
N SER A 261 35.94 16.23 37.39
CA SER A 261 37.38 16.12 37.65
C SER A 261 37.91 17.42 38.24
N THR A 262 38.36 17.31 39.48
CA THR A 262 38.89 18.35 40.36
C THR A 262 40.07 19.14 39.79
N ARG A 263 39.98 20.48 39.71
CA ARG A 263 41.12 21.40 39.89
C ARG A 263 40.67 22.81 40.34
N PRO A 264 41.40 23.52 41.23
CA PRO A 264 40.77 24.51 42.10
C PRO A 264 40.96 25.98 41.67
N LYS A 265 39.99 26.77 42.14
CA LYS A 265 40.04 28.18 42.60
C LYS A 265 40.80 29.20 41.74
N LYS A 266 40.03 30.10 41.14
CA LYS A 266 40.24 31.57 41.23
C LYS A 266 38.98 32.34 40.81
N THR A 267 38.33 32.95 41.79
CA THR A 267 37.49 34.17 41.70
C THR A 267 38.41 35.35 42.11
N PRO A 268 38.08 36.65 41.94
CA PRO A 268 36.77 37.24 41.61
C PRO A 268 36.78 38.49 40.68
N GLU A 269 35.57 38.95 40.31
CA GLU A 269 35.06 40.35 40.23
C GLU A 269 33.84 40.37 39.29
N LYS A 270 32.58 40.52 39.72
CA LYS A 270 31.84 41.59 40.43
C LYS A 270 31.45 42.78 39.53
N THR A 271 30.18 43.19 39.67
CA THR A 271 29.42 44.31 39.06
C THR A 271 28.75 43.99 37.72
N SER A 272 27.50 44.37 37.43
CA SER A 272 26.64 45.43 37.99
C SER A 272 25.15 45.13 37.74
N ASP A 273 24.33 45.55 38.69
CA ASP A 273 22.87 45.74 38.62
C ASP A 273 22.43 46.76 37.55
N ARG A 274 21.27 46.51 36.93
CA ARG A 274 20.24 47.48 36.46
C ARG A 274 19.05 46.67 35.93
N SER A 275 17.87 46.56 36.53
CA SER A 275 16.90 47.54 37.05
C SER A 275 16.21 48.38 35.97
N LEU A 276 14.95 47.99 35.71
CA LEU A 276 13.73 48.81 35.58
C LEU A 276 13.21 49.32 34.20
N GLU A 277 11.90 49.05 34.06
CA GLU A 277 10.80 49.88 33.54
C GLU A 277 10.39 49.84 32.05
N ALA A 278 9.19 49.29 31.87
CA ALA A 278 7.99 49.82 31.21
C ALA A 278 8.11 50.88 30.09
N GLY A 279 7.31 50.67 29.03
CA GLY A 279 6.98 51.69 28.03
C GLY A 279 6.00 51.19 26.98
N SER A 280 4.74 51.63 27.12
CA SER A 280 3.60 51.42 26.22
C SER A 280 3.68 52.25 24.92
N GLU A 281 2.70 52.03 24.03
CA GLU A 281 2.21 52.94 22.97
C GLU A 281 3.07 53.02 21.68
N LYS A 282 2.56 53.24 20.46
CA LYS A 282 1.24 53.22 19.80
C LYS A 282 1.53 53.60 18.33
N THR A 283 0.79 53.01 17.38
CA THR A 283 0.38 53.60 16.09
C THR A 283 1.39 54.05 15.00
N LEU A 284 1.08 53.53 13.80
CA LEU A 284 0.97 54.20 12.48
C LEU A 284 2.22 54.34 11.59
N GLY A 285 2.13 53.66 10.45
CA GLY A 285 2.15 54.33 9.15
C GLY A 285 3.44 54.19 8.36
N THR A 286 3.44 53.32 7.35
CA THR A 286 3.62 53.62 5.91
C THR A 286 3.96 52.33 5.16
N SER A 287 3.11 51.92 4.23
CA SER A 287 3.42 50.91 3.21
C SER A 287 3.23 51.59 1.84
N PRO A 288 4.18 51.45 0.89
CA PRO A 288 4.11 52.13 -0.38
C PRO A 288 3.21 51.39 -1.39
N GLU A 289 2.53 52.20 -2.19
CA GLU A 289 1.76 51.85 -3.38
C GLU A 289 2.60 51.18 -4.47
N GLY A 290 1.95 50.29 -5.22
CA GLY A 290 2.41 49.69 -6.48
C GLY A 290 1.57 48.44 -6.71
N GLY A 291 0.49 48.44 -7.51
CA GLY A 291 0.43 48.93 -8.88
C GLY A 291 0.60 47.72 -9.81
N SER A 292 -0.49 46.98 -10.08
CA SER A 292 -0.56 46.09 -11.24
C SER A 292 -2.00 45.72 -11.57
N GLU A 293 -2.27 45.84 -12.86
CA GLU A 293 -3.54 45.86 -13.56
C GLU A 293 -4.28 44.51 -13.50
N LYS A 294 -5.59 44.55 -13.21
CA LYS A 294 -6.49 43.42 -13.44
C LYS A 294 -7.23 43.61 -14.75
N GLY A 295 -6.90 42.74 -15.70
CA GLY A 295 -7.61 42.57 -16.95
C GLY A 295 -9.09 42.21 -16.76
N ALA A 296 -9.90 42.75 -17.67
CA ALA A 296 -11.35 42.66 -17.71
C ALA A 296 -11.86 41.21 -17.77
N ARG A 297 -12.85 40.91 -16.92
CA ARG A 297 -13.63 39.68 -16.94
C ARG A 297 -14.96 39.98 -17.64
N THR A 298 -15.09 39.58 -18.90
CA THR A 298 -16.36 39.59 -19.62
C THR A 298 -17.15 38.32 -19.30
N THR A 299 -18.29 38.49 -18.66
CA THR A 299 -19.40 37.53 -18.54
C THR A 299 -20.04 37.31 -19.92
N PRO A 300 -20.51 36.08 -20.20
CA PRO A 300 -21.73 35.91 -20.96
C PRO A 300 -22.80 35.27 -20.08
N GLU A 301 -23.88 36.01 -19.83
CA GLU A 301 -25.19 35.46 -19.51
C GLU A 301 -25.68 34.61 -20.69
N GLY A 302 -26.22 33.44 -20.41
CA GLY A 302 -26.77 32.56 -21.43
C GLY A 302 -27.31 31.27 -20.84
N THR A 303 -28.44 31.38 -20.15
CA THR A 303 -29.27 30.25 -19.73
C THR A 303 -30.00 29.68 -20.94
N PRO A 304 -29.99 28.36 -21.17
CA PRO A 304 -31.08 27.70 -21.86
C PRO A 304 -31.77 26.72 -20.91
N GLU A 305 -32.93 27.16 -20.45
CA GLU A 305 -33.99 26.36 -19.85
C GLU A 305 -34.56 25.44 -20.94
N LYS A 306 -34.31 24.12 -20.90
CA LYS A 306 -35.16 23.08 -21.53
C LYS A 306 -35.04 21.75 -20.79
N THR A 307 -36.01 21.51 -19.93
CA THR A 307 -36.38 20.20 -19.38
C THR A 307 -37.08 19.37 -20.47
N PRO A 308 -36.71 18.11 -20.70
CA PRO A 308 -37.62 17.13 -21.28
C PRO A 308 -38.15 16.24 -20.15
N GLU A 309 -39.40 16.46 -19.75
CA GLU A 309 -40.21 15.43 -19.11
C GLU A 309 -40.56 14.38 -20.16
N GLU A 310 -39.91 13.22 -20.12
CA GLU A 310 -40.47 12.02 -20.72
C GLU A 310 -40.54 10.92 -19.65
N THR A 311 -41.76 10.73 -19.17
CA THR A 311 -42.20 9.62 -18.32
C THR A 311 -42.45 8.41 -19.21
N PRO A 312 -41.71 7.29 -19.06
CA PRO A 312 -42.14 6.04 -19.66
C PRO A 312 -43.15 5.36 -18.72
N GLU A 313 -44.44 5.46 -19.03
CA GLU A 313 -45.46 4.54 -18.53
C GLU A 313 -45.10 3.12 -19.00
N ARG A 314 -44.57 2.30 -18.09
CA ARG A 314 -44.54 0.85 -18.27
C ARG A 314 -45.66 0.23 -17.45
N THR A 315 -46.75 -0.05 -18.15
CA THR A 315 -47.74 -1.07 -17.82
C THR A 315 -47.03 -2.39 -17.48
N SER A 316 -47.02 -2.75 -16.20
CA SER A 316 -46.75 -4.12 -15.75
C SER A 316 -48.09 -4.79 -15.51
N GLU A 317 -48.57 -5.50 -16.53
CA GLU A 317 -49.70 -6.41 -16.42
C GLU A 317 -49.19 -7.84 -16.60
N GLU A 318 -49.85 -8.75 -15.87
CA GLU A 318 -49.75 -10.20 -15.94
C GLU A 318 -48.66 -10.92 -15.11
N ALA A 319 -49.09 -11.25 -13.89
CA ALA A 319 -48.69 -12.46 -13.20
C ALA A 319 -49.20 -13.72 -13.93
N PRO A 320 -48.45 -14.83 -13.85
CA PRO A 320 -49.06 -16.15 -13.75
C PRO A 320 -48.76 -16.76 -12.37
N LYS A 321 -49.78 -16.79 -11.52
CA LYS A 321 -49.88 -17.73 -10.41
C LYS A 321 -50.22 -19.10 -10.97
N THR A 322 -49.29 -20.05 -10.93
CA THR A 322 -49.47 -21.52 -10.96
C THR A 322 -48.07 -22.08 -10.75
N GLY A 323 -47.70 -22.80 -9.69
CA GLY A 323 -48.41 -23.87 -9.01
C GLY A 323 -47.76 -25.20 -9.42
N ALA A 324 -46.70 -25.64 -8.72
CA ALA A 324 -46.35 -27.06 -8.59
C ALA A 324 -45.15 -27.26 -7.64
N LYS A 325 -45.45 -27.65 -6.40
CA LYS A 325 -44.54 -28.43 -5.54
C LYS A 325 -44.10 -29.68 -6.31
N ARG A 326 -42.80 -29.85 -6.60
CA ARG A 326 -42.19 -31.18 -6.74
C ARG A 326 -40.81 -31.19 -6.09
N ARG A 327 -40.77 -31.89 -4.96
CA ARG A 327 -39.59 -32.37 -4.24
C ARG A 327 -39.13 -33.66 -4.92
N PRO A 328 -37.87 -33.77 -5.38
CA PRO A 328 -37.26 -35.07 -5.59
C PRO A 328 -36.43 -35.39 -4.33
N GLU A 329 -36.99 -36.25 -3.49
CA GLU A 329 -36.18 -37.12 -2.63
C GLU A 329 -35.53 -38.16 -3.54
N SER A 330 -34.22 -38.09 -3.69
CA SER A 330 -33.44 -39.27 -4.04
C SER A 330 -31.99 -39.07 -3.60
N THR A 331 -31.72 -39.56 -2.40
CA THR A 331 -30.38 -39.94 -1.92
C THR A 331 -29.81 -41.02 -2.83
N PRO A 332 -28.56 -40.91 -3.28
CA PRO A 332 -27.76 -42.08 -3.63
C PRO A 332 -26.74 -42.30 -2.50
N GLU A 333 -27.04 -43.24 -1.61
CA GLU A 333 -26.02 -43.91 -0.81
C GLU A 333 -25.17 -44.75 -1.78
N GLY A 334 -23.99 -44.24 -2.13
CA GLY A 334 -23.02 -44.91 -2.97
C GLY A 334 -21.64 -44.79 -2.37
N SER A 335 -21.33 -45.69 -1.43
CA SER A 335 -20.00 -45.89 -0.86
C SER A 335 -19.03 -46.46 -1.91
N PRO A 336 -17.82 -45.88 -2.11
CA PRO A 336 -16.74 -46.61 -2.75
C PRO A 336 -15.82 -47.21 -1.68
N GLU A 337 -15.80 -48.53 -1.67
CA GLU A 337 -14.85 -49.37 -0.95
C GLU A 337 -13.38 -48.97 -1.22
N LYS A 338 -12.62 -48.91 -0.13
CA LYS A 338 -11.25 -49.44 0.05
C LYS A 338 -10.31 -49.38 -1.16
N SER A 339 -9.42 -48.39 -1.17
CA SER A 339 -8.12 -48.54 -1.85
C SER A 339 -7.06 -49.13 -0.92
N PRO A 340 -6.20 -50.06 -1.38
CA PRO A 340 -5.22 -50.73 -0.54
C PRO A 340 -3.99 -49.84 -0.28
N ARG A 341 -3.64 -49.68 1.01
CA ARG A 341 -2.33 -49.21 1.46
C ARG A 341 -1.24 -50.16 0.94
N ARG A 342 -0.50 -49.77 -0.09
CA ARG A 342 0.80 -50.38 -0.42
C ARG A 342 1.92 -49.57 0.23
N SER A 343 2.56 -50.16 1.23
CA SER A 343 3.82 -49.68 1.80
C SER A 343 4.98 -49.89 0.83
N PRO A 344 5.85 -48.89 0.59
CA PRO A 344 7.17 -49.16 0.02
C PRO A 344 8.11 -49.72 1.08
N LYS A 345 8.64 -50.89 0.74
CA LYS A 345 9.61 -51.71 1.45
C LYS A 345 10.95 -50.96 1.56
N LYS A 346 11.46 -50.85 2.79
CA LYS A 346 12.84 -50.46 3.09
C LYS A 346 13.81 -51.36 2.32
N THR A 347 14.85 -50.78 1.73
CA THR A 347 16.08 -51.48 1.31
C THR A 347 17.28 -50.66 1.80
N PRO A 348 18.36 -51.32 2.27
CA PRO A 348 19.23 -50.77 3.30
C PRO A 348 20.45 -50.02 2.74
N ALA A 349 21.11 -49.34 3.67
CA ALA A 349 22.42 -48.73 3.55
C ALA A 349 23.45 -49.67 2.91
N GLY A 350 24.22 -49.12 1.97
CA GLY A 350 25.44 -49.70 1.43
C GLY A 350 26.52 -48.63 1.40
N THR A 351 27.45 -48.78 2.35
CA THR A 351 28.90 -48.49 2.34
C THR A 351 29.38 -47.06 2.04
#